data_AF-A0A7X9G888-F1
#
_entry.id   AF-A0A7X9G888-F1
#
_cell.length_a   1.000
_cell.length_b   1.000
_cell.length_c   1.000
_cell.angle_alpha   90.00
_cell.angle_beta   90.00
_cell.angle_gamma   90.00
#
_symmetry.space_group_name_H-M   'P 1'
#
loop_
_entity.id
_entity.type
_entity.pdbx_description
1 polymer ?
#
loop_
_entity_poly.entity_id
_entity_poly.type
_entity_poly.pdbx_seq_one_letter_code
_entity_poly.pdbx_strand_id
1 'polypeptide(L)'
;MGIFTSYIFPVAGVAAFFFMQSVSLAGDVDTGRLYAQAGRPTVVVNDAGRVQRDIAALQADMRVLQEDQKMLLARILTLEQEIASRDERIKNLQNLLAANDHRFEALDRDWRQRFDALSSSLEQERANRSQEIQSVSKAMAAEIIRVEKSAAASRPAPQYSGNYKELVVQKGDTLSGISSLAGVSVESIREANGLKSDVIRIGQVLKIPTK
;
A
#
# COMPACT_ATOMS: atom_id res chain seq x y z
N MET A 1 23.77 3.69 -14.46
CA MET A 1 24.19 4.80 -15.34
C MET A 1 23.98 4.38 -16.78
N GLY A 2 22.79 4.61 -17.32
CA GLY A 2 22.45 4.38 -18.72
C GLY A 2 21.81 5.65 -19.25
N ILE A 3 22.49 6.32 -20.16
CA ILE A 3 22.15 7.65 -20.67
C ILE A 3 21.12 7.43 -21.78
N PHE A 4 19.85 7.78 -21.54
CA PHE A 4 18.84 7.81 -22.60
C PHE A 4 19.06 9.06 -23.44
N THR A 5 19.79 8.92 -24.53
CA THR A 5 19.92 9.94 -25.57
C THR A 5 18.58 10.10 -26.27
N SER A 6 17.80 11.13 -25.90
CA SER A 6 16.56 11.51 -26.60
C SER A 6 16.90 12.11 -27.97
N TYR A 7 16.54 11.40 -29.04
CA TYR A 7 16.48 11.99 -30.38
C TYR A 7 15.13 12.71 -30.53
N ILE A 8 15.12 14.00 -30.20
CA ILE A 8 14.05 14.93 -30.57
C ILE A 8 14.31 15.30 -32.04
N PHE A 9 13.52 14.76 -32.96
CA PHE A 9 13.50 15.22 -34.35
C PHE A 9 12.66 16.51 -34.42
N PRO A 10 13.21 17.66 -34.86
CA PRO A 10 12.38 18.79 -35.23
C PRO A 10 11.81 18.53 -36.63
N VAL A 11 10.50 18.27 -36.73
CA VAL A 11 9.78 18.22 -38.01
C VAL A 11 9.46 19.66 -38.44
N ALA A 12 10.50 20.37 -38.85
CA ALA A 12 10.38 21.68 -39.48
C ALA A 12 11.37 21.73 -40.65
N GLY A 13 10.89 21.45 -41.86
CA GLY A 13 11.68 21.67 -43.07
C GLY A 13 11.53 20.61 -44.15
N VAL A 14 10.35 20.54 -44.77
CA VAL A 14 10.26 20.09 -46.17
C VAL A 14 9.56 21.20 -46.97
N ALA A 15 10.20 22.38 -47.03
CA ALA A 15 9.90 23.36 -48.05
C ALA A 15 10.66 22.94 -49.32
N ALA A 16 10.03 22.09 -50.13
CA ALA A 16 10.58 21.68 -51.42
C ALA A 16 10.52 22.86 -52.40
N PHE A 17 11.68 23.49 -52.63
CA PHE A 17 11.95 24.33 -53.79
C PHE A 17 11.63 23.55 -55.08
N PHE A 18 10.63 23.99 -55.85
CA PHE A 18 10.47 23.56 -57.24
C PHE A 18 10.65 24.76 -58.16
N PHE A 19 11.83 24.81 -58.79
CA PHE A 19 12.17 25.71 -59.88
C PHE A 19 11.56 25.14 -61.17
N MET A 20 10.57 25.82 -61.72
CA MET A 20 9.88 25.48 -62.96
C MET A 20 10.76 25.86 -64.16
N GLN A 21 11.39 24.89 -64.81
CA GLN A 21 11.85 25.08 -66.20
C GLN A 21 10.82 24.50 -67.16
N SER A 22 10.04 25.42 -67.76
CA SER A 22 9.25 25.16 -68.96
C SER A 22 10.19 24.95 -70.14
N VAL A 23 10.34 23.70 -70.57
CA VAL A 23 10.98 23.38 -71.86
C VAL A 23 9.94 23.59 -72.95
N SER A 24 10.08 24.69 -73.69
CA SER A 24 9.29 24.97 -74.90
C SER A 24 9.90 24.17 -76.07
N LEU A 25 9.30 23.04 -76.44
CA LEU A 25 9.60 22.38 -77.72
C LEU A 25 8.83 23.11 -78.83
N ALA A 26 9.41 24.16 -79.39
CA ALA A 26 9.06 24.64 -80.72
C ALA A 26 9.88 23.84 -81.75
N GLY A 27 9.33 22.70 -82.17
CA GLY A 27 9.84 21.93 -83.31
C GLY A 27 8.98 22.22 -84.52
N ASP A 28 9.48 23.09 -85.39
CA ASP A 28 8.89 23.45 -86.69
C ASP A 28 8.77 22.19 -87.57
N VAL A 29 7.54 21.85 -87.97
CA VAL A 29 7.22 20.71 -88.84
C VAL A 29 7.11 21.23 -90.27
N ASP A 30 8.22 21.66 -90.86
CA ASP A 30 8.26 21.90 -92.31
C ASP A 30 9.69 21.91 -92.83
N THR A 31 10.08 20.81 -93.51
CA THR A 31 11.03 20.75 -94.66
C THR A 31 11.47 19.31 -94.91
N GLY A 32 10.51 18.48 -95.36
CA GLY A 32 10.86 17.24 -96.05
C GLY A 32 11.27 17.55 -97.49
N ARG A 33 12.57 17.68 -97.77
CA ARG A 33 13.18 17.45 -99.10
C ARG A 33 14.69 17.70 -99.08
N LEU A 34 15.52 16.64 -99.15
CA LEU A 34 16.86 16.69 -99.78
C LEU A 34 17.25 15.30 -100.37
N TYR A 35 17.36 15.31 -101.70
CA TYR A 35 18.14 14.50 -102.65
C TYR A 35 18.28 12.96 -102.52
N ALA A 36 17.70 12.26 -103.50
CA ALA A 36 18.01 10.87 -103.84
C ALA A 36 19.15 10.81 -104.87
N GLN A 37 20.24 10.11 -104.55
CA GLN A 37 21.15 9.52 -105.55
C GLN A 37 21.60 8.12 -105.10
N ALA A 38 21.32 7.14 -105.96
CA ALA A 38 21.89 5.80 -106.08
C ALA A 38 21.91 4.87 -104.85
N GLY A 39 21.04 3.85 -104.87
CA GLY A 39 21.25 2.57 -104.18
C GLY A 39 20.26 2.22 -103.08
N ARG A 40 19.27 1.37 -103.43
CA ARG A 40 18.22 0.74 -102.60
C ARG A 40 17.13 1.69 -102.05
N PRO A 41 15.84 1.39 -102.28
CA PRO A 41 14.78 2.05 -101.52
C PRO A 41 14.81 1.51 -100.08
N THR A 42 15.55 2.17 -99.19
CA THR A 42 15.25 2.07 -97.77
C THR A 42 13.89 2.73 -97.60
N VAL A 43 12.85 1.91 -97.44
CA VAL A 43 11.56 2.37 -96.93
C VAL A 43 11.86 2.91 -95.53
N VAL A 44 12.09 4.20 -95.42
CA VAL A 44 11.98 4.92 -94.15
C VAL A 44 10.50 4.85 -93.84
N VAL A 45 10.08 3.76 -93.22
CA VAL A 45 8.74 3.66 -92.63
C VAL A 45 8.68 4.83 -91.68
N ASN A 46 7.79 5.77 -91.98
CA ASN A 46 7.62 6.96 -91.18
C ASN A 46 7.01 6.53 -89.84
N ASP A 47 7.88 6.10 -88.91
CA ASP A 47 7.56 5.69 -87.54
C ASP A 47 7.03 6.87 -86.70
N ALA A 48 6.82 8.05 -87.30
CA ALA A 48 6.16 9.20 -86.71
C ALA A 48 4.84 8.83 -86.00
N GLY A 49 4.06 7.89 -86.55
CA GLY A 49 2.83 7.40 -85.91
C GLY A 49 3.05 6.47 -84.69
N ARG A 50 4.23 5.86 -84.53
CA ARG A 50 4.62 5.12 -83.32
C ARG A 50 5.13 6.10 -82.27
N VAL A 51 6.04 6.99 -82.66
CA VAL A 51 6.57 8.05 -81.79
C VAL A 51 5.45 8.92 -81.22
N GLN A 52 4.45 9.31 -82.03
CA GLN A 52 3.30 10.08 -81.56
C GLN A 52 2.44 9.32 -80.53
N ARG A 53 2.31 8.00 -80.68
CA ARG A 53 1.61 7.14 -79.71
C ARG A 53 2.40 7.01 -78.41
N ASP A 54 3.72 6.84 -78.49
CA ASP A 54 4.60 6.75 -77.33
C ASP A 54 4.62 8.09 -76.55
N ILE A 55 4.64 9.22 -77.26
CA ILE A 55 4.51 10.56 -76.66
C ILE A 55 3.15 10.70 -75.95
N ALA A 56 2.06 10.25 -76.57
CA ALA A 56 0.73 10.29 -75.95
C ALA A 56 0.64 9.39 -74.70
N ALA A 57 1.27 8.20 -74.73
CA ALA A 57 1.35 7.30 -73.58
C ALA A 57 2.17 7.92 -72.43
N LEU A 58 3.35 8.47 -72.72
CA LEU A 58 4.17 9.18 -71.73
C LEU A 58 3.45 10.40 -71.14
N GLN A 59 2.69 11.15 -71.96
CA GLN A 59 1.85 12.24 -71.48
C GLN A 59 0.72 11.76 -70.57
N ALA A 60 0.15 10.58 -70.81
CA ALA A 60 -0.85 9.97 -69.94
C ALA A 60 -0.23 9.49 -68.62
N ASP A 61 0.91 8.80 -68.68
CA ASP A 61 1.65 8.35 -67.49
C ASP A 61 2.07 9.53 -66.61
N MET A 62 2.53 10.62 -67.22
CA MET A 62 2.88 11.84 -66.51
C MET A 62 1.67 12.43 -65.77
N ARG A 63 0.47 12.40 -66.34
CA ARG A 63 -0.75 12.86 -65.66
C ARG A 63 -1.11 11.96 -64.49
N VAL A 64 -0.99 10.64 -64.63
CA VAL A 64 -1.25 9.69 -63.54
C VAL A 64 -0.28 9.94 -62.39
N LEU A 65 1.02 10.05 -62.68
CA LEU A 65 2.05 10.38 -61.69
C LEU A 65 1.78 11.72 -60.99
N GLN A 66 1.32 12.74 -61.72
CA GLN A 66 0.94 14.02 -61.12
C GLN A 66 -0.26 13.90 -60.20
N GLU A 67 -1.25 13.08 -60.54
CA GLU A 67 -2.43 12.87 -59.69
C GLU A 67 -2.09 12.04 -58.44
N ASP A 68 -1.26 11.01 -58.59
CA ASP A 68 -0.72 10.24 -57.47
C ASP A 68 0.09 11.15 -56.53
N GLN A 69 0.91 12.06 -57.07
CA GLN A 69 1.65 13.03 -56.25
C GLN A 69 0.71 13.95 -55.47
N LYS A 70 -0.38 14.45 -56.06
CA LYS A 70 -1.37 15.25 -55.33
C LYS A 70 -2.04 14.46 -54.22
N MET A 71 -2.39 13.20 -54.48
CA MET A 71 -3.00 12.33 -53.48
C MET A 71 -2.05 12.07 -52.31
N LEU A 72 -0.78 11.80 -52.60
CA LEU A 72 0.26 11.62 -51.58
C LEU A 72 0.44 12.88 -50.73
N LEU A 73 0.49 14.06 -51.35
CA LEU A 73 0.58 15.33 -50.62
C LEU A 73 -0.64 15.55 -49.70
N ALA A 74 -1.86 15.29 -50.19
CA ALA A 74 -3.07 15.39 -49.37
C ALA A 74 -3.05 14.41 -48.19
N ARG A 75 -2.53 13.20 -48.41
CA ARG A 75 -2.37 12.19 -47.35
C ARG A 75 -1.34 12.64 -46.31
N ILE A 76 -0.21 13.21 -46.73
CA ILE A 76 0.81 13.74 -45.82
C ILE A 76 0.21 14.82 -44.93
N LEU A 77 -0.49 15.79 -45.51
CA LEU A 77 -1.14 16.86 -44.73
C LEU A 77 -2.15 16.32 -43.71
N THR A 78 -2.93 15.32 -44.10
CA THR A 78 -3.90 14.69 -43.18
C THR A 78 -3.18 13.98 -42.03
N LEU A 79 -2.10 13.25 -42.33
CA LEU A 79 -1.30 12.57 -41.31
C LEU A 79 -0.63 13.57 -40.36
N GLU A 80 -0.15 14.70 -40.86
CA GLU A 80 0.42 15.77 -40.04
C GLU A 80 -0.63 16.34 -39.07
N GLN A 81 -1.86 16.59 -39.54
CA GLN A 81 -2.95 17.01 -38.66
C GLN A 81 -3.30 15.94 -37.63
N GLU A 82 -3.33 14.66 -38.03
CA GLU A 82 -3.56 13.56 -37.09
C GLU A 82 -2.46 13.51 -36.02
N ILE A 83 -1.18 13.64 -36.39
CA ILE A 83 -0.06 13.65 -35.45
C ILE A 83 -0.22 14.80 -34.45
N ALA A 84 -0.49 16.02 -34.93
CA ALA A 84 -0.72 17.17 -34.05
C ALA A 84 -1.87 16.93 -33.06
N SER A 85 -2.98 16.33 -33.52
CA SER A 85 -4.10 15.98 -32.63
C SER A 85 -3.73 14.91 -31.60
N ARG A 86 -2.87 13.95 -31.96
CA ARG A 86 -2.37 12.91 -31.05
C ARG A 86 -1.43 13.51 -30.02
N ASP A 87 -0.60 14.47 -30.39
CA ASP A 87 0.29 15.17 -29.46
C ASP A 87 -0.49 15.93 -28.39
N GLU A 88 -1.56 16.63 -28.76
CA GLU A 88 -2.45 17.28 -27.80
C GLU A 88 -3.12 16.26 -26.86
N ARG A 89 -3.54 15.09 -27.39
CA ARG A 89 -4.09 14.00 -26.55
C ARG A 89 -3.05 13.46 -25.58
N ILE A 90 -1.81 13.26 -26.02
CA ILE A 90 -0.70 12.79 -25.17
C ILE A 90 -0.44 13.80 -24.05
N LYS A 91 -0.39 15.09 -24.38
CA LYS A 91 -0.19 16.16 -23.39
C LYS A 91 -1.31 16.19 -22.35
N ASN A 92 -2.56 16.05 -22.77
CA ASN A 92 -3.69 15.96 -21.84
C ASN A 92 -3.58 14.74 -20.92
N LEU A 93 -3.25 13.56 -21.47
CA LEU A 93 -3.04 12.35 -20.66
C LEU A 93 -1.90 12.51 -19.66
N GLN A 94 -0.79 13.14 -20.06
CA GLN A 94 0.33 13.45 -19.16
C GLN A 94 -0.11 14.37 -18.00
N ASN A 95 -0.89 15.41 -18.30
CA ASN A 95 -1.43 16.30 -17.27
C ASN A 95 -2.36 15.57 -16.30
N LEU A 96 -3.23 14.69 -16.80
CA LEU A 96 -4.11 13.87 -15.97
C LEU A 96 -3.32 12.89 -15.10
N LEU A 97 -2.27 12.27 -15.64
CA LEU A 97 -1.39 11.38 -14.88
C LEU A 97 -0.73 12.13 -13.73
N ALA A 98 -0.10 13.28 -14.01
CA ALA A 98 0.53 14.12 -12.99
C ALA A 98 -0.47 14.57 -11.91
N ALA A 99 -1.69 14.95 -12.32
CA ALA A 99 -2.75 15.30 -11.38
C ALA A 99 -3.14 14.11 -10.49
N ASN A 100 -3.22 12.90 -11.04
CA ASN A 100 -3.49 11.70 -10.25
C ASN A 100 -2.35 11.39 -9.28
N ASP A 101 -1.09 11.50 -9.72
CA ASP A 101 0.08 11.29 -8.86
C ASP A 101 0.03 12.21 -7.62
N HIS A 102 -0.24 13.50 -7.83
CA HIS A 102 -0.41 14.45 -6.73
C HIS A 102 -1.58 14.10 -5.79
N ARG A 103 -2.68 13.56 -6.32
CA ARG A 103 -3.83 13.13 -5.51
C ARG A 103 -3.48 11.90 -4.67
N PHE A 104 -2.73 10.94 -5.21
CA PHE A 104 -2.25 9.79 -4.46
C PHE A 104 -1.29 10.20 -3.34
N GLU A 105 -0.35 11.09 -3.61
CA GLU A 105 0.55 11.62 -2.59
C GLU A 105 -0.21 12.37 -1.48
N ALA A 106 -1.26 13.13 -1.82
CA ALA A 106 -2.08 13.81 -0.84
C ALA A 106 -2.85 12.83 0.06
N LEU A 107 -3.42 11.77 -0.53
CA LEU A 107 -4.11 10.70 0.22
C LEU A 107 -3.14 9.95 1.15
N ASP A 108 -1.93 9.64 0.68
CA ASP A 108 -0.92 8.97 1.50
C ASP A 108 -0.49 9.86 2.68
N ARG A 109 -0.31 11.17 2.46
CA ARG A 109 -0.05 12.13 3.55
C ARG A 109 -1.19 12.18 4.57
N ASP A 110 -2.45 12.29 4.13
CA ASP A 110 -3.61 12.32 5.03
C ASP A 110 -3.73 11.01 5.82
N TRP A 111 -3.54 9.86 5.16
CA TRP A 111 -3.60 8.56 5.81
C TRP A 111 -2.52 8.41 6.89
N ARG A 112 -1.27 8.82 6.61
CA ARG A 112 -0.19 8.82 7.60
C ARG A 112 -0.51 9.72 8.79
N GLN A 113 -0.99 10.94 8.55
CA GLN A 113 -1.37 11.86 9.62
C GLN A 113 -2.47 11.28 10.52
N ARG A 114 -3.49 10.65 9.94
CA ARG A 114 -4.57 9.99 10.70
C ARG A 114 -4.06 8.80 11.49
N PHE A 115 -3.17 8.00 10.90
CA PHE A 115 -2.59 6.85 11.56
C PHE A 115 -1.70 7.28 12.75
N ASP A 116 -0.89 8.31 12.58
CA ASP A 116 -0.05 8.87 13.65
C ASP A 116 -0.92 9.47 14.76
N ALA A 117 -1.97 10.21 14.42
CA ALA A 117 -2.92 10.76 15.38
C ALA A 117 -3.65 9.64 16.17
N LEU A 118 -4.09 8.59 15.49
CA LEU A 118 -4.72 7.44 16.12
C LEU A 118 -3.74 6.73 17.07
N SER A 119 -2.52 6.46 16.61
CA SER A 119 -1.48 5.83 17.43
C SER A 119 -1.16 6.65 18.68
N SER A 120 -1.08 7.98 18.54
CA SER A 120 -0.85 8.90 19.65
C SER A 120 -2.02 8.88 20.66
N SER A 121 -3.26 8.85 20.18
CA SER A 121 -4.45 8.76 21.04
C SER A 121 -4.52 7.45 21.82
N LEU A 122 -4.17 6.32 21.19
CA LEU A 122 -4.10 5.01 21.83
C LEU A 122 -3.03 4.98 22.91
N GLU A 123 -1.86 5.57 22.66
CA GLU A 123 -0.80 5.65 23.65
C GLU A 123 -1.18 6.55 24.82
N GLN A 124 -1.85 7.68 24.56
CA GLN A 124 -2.38 8.55 25.60
C GLN A 124 -3.41 7.82 26.48
N GLU A 125 -4.32 7.05 25.87
CA GLU A 125 -5.30 6.27 26.62
C GLU A 125 -4.64 5.19 27.48
N ARG A 126 -3.63 4.49 26.94
CA ARG A 126 -2.84 3.51 27.71
C ARG A 126 -2.12 4.17 28.89
N ALA A 127 -1.54 5.34 28.68
CA ALA A 127 -0.89 6.10 29.74
C ALA A 127 -1.89 6.51 30.83
N ASN A 128 -3.07 7.03 30.45
CA ASN A 128 -4.13 7.40 31.38
C ASN A 128 -4.61 6.19 32.19
N ARG A 129 -4.92 5.06 31.54
CA ARG A 129 -5.35 3.84 32.23
C ARG A 129 -4.28 3.30 33.17
N SER A 130 -3.00 3.37 32.79
CA SER A 130 -1.89 2.98 33.67
C SER A 130 -1.83 3.85 34.92
N GLN A 131 -2.00 5.17 34.78
CA GLN A 131 -2.07 6.08 35.92
C GLN A 131 -3.29 5.79 36.82
N GLU A 132 -4.45 5.51 36.24
CA GLU A 132 -5.64 5.09 36.99
C GLU A 132 -5.36 3.81 37.79
N ILE A 133 -4.82 2.77 37.15
CA ILE A 133 -4.45 1.50 37.81
C ILE A 133 -3.46 1.74 38.96
N GLN A 134 -2.46 2.62 38.78
CA GLN A 134 -1.53 2.98 39.84
C GLN A 134 -2.22 3.71 41.00
N SER A 135 -3.14 4.63 40.70
CA SER A 135 -3.90 5.35 41.73
C SER A 135 -4.82 4.42 42.51
N VAL A 136 -5.52 3.50 41.82
CA VAL A 136 -6.42 2.50 42.40
C VAL A 136 -5.63 1.51 43.23
N SER A 137 -4.49 1.01 42.74
CA SER A 137 -3.65 0.08 43.52
C SER A 137 -3.08 0.74 44.77
N LYS A 138 -2.66 2.01 44.71
CA LYS A 138 -2.23 2.79 45.89
C LYS A 138 -3.38 3.03 46.88
N ALA A 139 -4.57 3.38 46.39
CA ALA A 139 -5.75 3.56 47.23
C ALA A 139 -6.17 2.25 47.89
N MET A 140 -6.14 1.13 47.16
CA MET A 140 -6.42 -0.20 47.67
C MET A 140 -5.39 -0.63 48.72
N ALA A 141 -4.10 -0.37 48.50
CA ALA A 141 -3.06 -0.63 49.50
C ALA A 141 -3.30 0.16 50.81
N ALA A 142 -3.70 1.43 50.70
CA ALA A 142 -4.05 2.25 51.86
C ALA A 142 -5.29 1.71 52.60
N GLU A 143 -6.30 1.23 51.87
CA GLU A 143 -7.52 0.68 52.47
C GLU A 143 -7.26 -0.67 53.16
N ILE A 144 -6.42 -1.55 52.60
CA ILE A 144 -5.99 -2.80 53.25
C ILE A 144 -5.35 -2.49 54.62
N ILE A 145 -4.41 -1.55 54.65
CA ILE A 145 -3.74 -1.14 55.91
C ILE A 145 -4.75 -0.57 56.91
N ARG A 146 -5.73 0.22 56.44
CA ARG A 146 -6.77 0.79 57.28
C ARG A 146 -7.66 -0.30 57.90
N VAL A 147 -8.09 -1.26 57.10
CA VAL A 147 -8.91 -2.41 57.54
C VAL A 147 -8.13 -3.26 58.54
N GLU A 148 -6.85 -3.57 58.28
CA GLU A 148 -6.00 -4.31 59.21
C GLU A 148 -5.86 -3.60 60.56
N LYS A 149 -5.57 -2.29 60.54
CA LYS A 149 -5.45 -1.49 61.77
C LYS A 149 -6.75 -1.40 62.55
N SER A 150 -7.89 -1.29 61.86
CA SER A 150 -9.21 -1.26 62.49
C SER A 150 -9.61 -2.64 63.06
N ALA A 151 -9.30 -3.72 62.34
CA ALA A 151 -9.50 -5.09 62.81
C ALA A 151 -8.66 -5.39 64.06
N ALA A 152 -7.40 -4.94 64.10
CA ALA A 152 -6.51 -5.08 65.27
C ALA A 152 -7.04 -4.35 66.52
N ALA A 153 -7.75 -3.22 66.37
CA ALA A 153 -8.34 -2.48 67.50
C ALA A 153 -9.63 -3.13 68.05
N SER A 154 -10.31 -3.94 67.24
CA SER A 154 -11.58 -4.60 67.59
C SER A 154 -11.44 -6.04 68.09
N ARG A 155 -10.23 -6.61 68.04
CA ARG A 155 -9.97 -7.99 68.48
C ARG A 155 -10.00 -8.03 70.02
N PRO A 156 -10.89 -8.81 70.67
CA PRO A 156 -10.79 -9.02 72.11
C PRO A 156 -9.41 -9.60 72.40
N ALA A 157 -8.71 -9.04 73.39
CA ALA A 157 -7.45 -9.60 73.85
C ALA A 157 -7.67 -11.09 74.16
N PRO A 158 -6.77 -12.00 73.73
CA PRO A 158 -6.89 -13.40 74.11
C PRO A 158 -6.76 -13.49 75.63
N GLN A 159 -7.90 -13.66 76.30
CA GLN A 159 -7.98 -13.88 77.74
C GLN A 159 -7.63 -15.34 78.02
N TYR A 160 -6.35 -15.68 77.95
CA TYR A 160 -5.82 -16.84 78.63
C TYR A 160 -4.34 -16.57 78.97
N SER A 161 -4.11 -15.98 80.15
CA SER A 161 -2.77 -15.95 80.78
C SER A 161 -2.53 -17.28 81.53
N GLY A 162 -2.74 -18.40 80.84
CA GLY A 162 -2.46 -19.73 81.35
C GLY A 162 -1.49 -20.40 80.41
N ASN A 163 -0.42 -20.99 80.93
CA ASN A 163 0.49 -21.80 80.14
C ASN A 163 -0.33 -22.90 79.44
N TYR A 164 -0.19 -23.01 78.12
CA TYR A 164 -0.81 -24.07 77.35
C TYR A 164 0.24 -24.68 76.42
N LYS A 165 0.09 -25.97 76.14
CA LYS A 165 0.91 -26.69 75.16
C LYS A 165 0.11 -26.85 73.88
N GLU A 166 0.70 -26.47 72.75
CA GLU A 166 0.10 -26.71 71.45
C GLU A 166 0.44 -28.13 70.98
N LEU A 167 -0.59 -28.86 70.53
CA LEU A 167 -0.46 -30.21 70.00
C LEU A 167 -1.22 -30.33 68.68
N VAL A 168 -0.56 -30.86 67.65
CA VAL A 168 -1.19 -31.14 66.36
C VAL A 168 -1.81 -32.53 66.41
N VAL A 169 -3.12 -32.60 66.16
CA VAL A 169 -3.89 -33.84 66.16
C VAL A 169 -3.40 -34.76 65.04
N GLN A 170 -3.00 -35.96 65.40
CA GLN A 170 -2.56 -37.00 64.47
C GLN A 170 -3.67 -38.02 64.20
N LYS A 171 -3.46 -38.87 63.20
CA LYS A 171 -4.41 -39.92 62.85
C LYS A 171 -4.53 -40.92 63.99
N GLY A 172 -5.73 -41.04 64.56
CA GLY A 172 -6.04 -41.93 65.68
C GLY A 172 -6.16 -41.23 67.03
N ASP A 173 -5.82 -39.94 67.11
CA ASP A 173 -6.02 -39.16 68.32
C ASP A 173 -7.51 -38.89 68.57
N THR A 174 -7.88 -38.93 69.84
CA THR A 174 -9.22 -38.57 70.31
C THR A 174 -9.11 -37.54 71.41
N LEU A 175 -10.13 -36.69 71.56
CA LEU A 175 -10.12 -35.62 72.56
C LEU A 175 -9.98 -36.19 73.98
N SER A 176 -10.63 -37.33 74.25
CA SER A 176 -10.53 -38.09 75.51
C SER A 176 -9.16 -38.74 75.73
N GLY A 177 -8.51 -39.22 74.67
CA GLY A 177 -7.14 -39.74 74.74
C GLY A 177 -6.12 -38.65 75.07
N ILE A 178 -6.23 -37.50 74.40
CA ILE A 178 -5.37 -36.34 74.63
C ILE A 178 -5.59 -35.78 76.05
N SER A 179 -6.84 -35.68 76.50
CA SER A 179 -7.17 -35.20 77.84
C SER A 179 -6.59 -36.10 78.93
N SER A 180 -6.68 -37.42 78.75
CA SER A 180 -6.15 -38.42 79.69
C SER A 180 -4.62 -38.36 79.76
N LEU A 181 -3.96 -38.21 78.60
CA LEU A 181 -2.50 -38.12 78.52
C LEU A 181 -1.95 -36.82 79.14
N ALA A 182 -2.69 -35.73 79.00
CA ALA A 182 -2.32 -34.43 79.56
C ALA A 182 -2.81 -34.20 81.00
N GLY A 183 -3.62 -35.11 81.57
CA GLY A 183 -4.14 -35.00 82.93
C GLY A 183 -5.14 -33.85 83.13
N VAL A 184 -5.81 -33.41 82.07
CA VAL A 184 -6.81 -32.32 82.06
C VAL A 184 -8.17 -32.81 81.61
N SER A 185 -9.25 -32.10 81.97
CA SER A 185 -10.60 -32.52 81.59
C SER A 185 -10.86 -32.22 80.11
N VAL A 186 -11.65 -33.07 79.46
CA VAL A 186 -12.12 -32.86 78.08
C VAL A 186 -12.79 -31.49 77.94
N GLU A 187 -13.58 -31.11 78.95
CA GLU A 187 -14.25 -29.80 79.02
C GLU A 187 -13.25 -28.64 78.98
N SER A 188 -12.16 -28.71 79.74
CA SER A 188 -11.15 -27.65 79.76
C SER A 188 -10.43 -27.48 78.42
N ILE A 189 -10.16 -28.58 77.70
CA ILE A 189 -9.59 -28.53 76.36
C ILE A 189 -10.63 -27.97 75.38
N ARG A 190 -11.90 -28.34 75.53
CA ARG A 190 -13.01 -27.87 74.71
C ARG A 190 -13.19 -26.37 74.81
N GLU A 191 -13.25 -25.85 76.04
CA GLU A 191 -13.34 -24.42 76.34
C GLU A 191 -12.12 -23.64 75.82
N ALA A 192 -10.90 -24.13 76.09
CA ALA A 192 -9.66 -23.48 75.65
C ALA A 192 -9.51 -23.38 74.12
N ASN A 193 -10.18 -24.25 73.37
CA ASN A 193 -10.15 -24.29 71.90
C ASN A 193 -11.47 -23.85 71.25
N GLY A 194 -12.47 -23.43 72.04
CA GLY A 194 -13.80 -23.04 71.54
C GLY A 194 -14.53 -24.16 70.78
N LEU A 195 -14.24 -25.43 71.11
CA LEU A 195 -14.87 -26.58 70.46
C LEU A 195 -16.30 -26.73 70.97
N LYS A 196 -17.26 -27.04 70.07
CA LYS A 196 -18.67 -27.25 70.45
C LYS A 196 -19.02 -28.73 70.65
N SER A 197 -18.12 -29.61 70.24
CA SER A 197 -18.28 -31.08 70.27
C SER A 197 -16.91 -31.75 70.37
N ASP A 198 -16.89 -33.02 70.72
CA ASP A 198 -15.64 -33.80 70.91
C ASP A 198 -14.97 -34.23 69.59
N VAL A 199 -15.46 -33.70 68.46
CA VAL A 199 -14.95 -34.00 67.11
C VAL A 199 -13.72 -33.16 66.84
N ILE A 200 -12.58 -33.83 66.67
CA ILE A 200 -11.29 -33.23 66.30
C ILE A 200 -10.85 -33.73 64.93
N ARG A 201 -10.18 -32.88 64.15
CA ARG A 201 -9.71 -33.21 62.79
C ARG A 201 -8.21 -33.41 62.77
N ILE A 202 -7.74 -34.35 61.95
CA ILE A 202 -6.31 -34.57 61.73
C ILE A 202 -5.69 -33.28 61.18
N GLY A 203 -4.55 -32.88 61.75
CA GLY A 203 -3.84 -31.63 61.42
C GLY A 203 -4.36 -30.39 62.18
N GLN A 204 -5.40 -30.52 63.00
CA GLN A 204 -5.88 -29.44 63.84
C GLN A 204 -4.89 -29.16 64.99
N VAL A 205 -4.59 -27.90 65.26
CA VAL A 205 -3.80 -27.49 66.42
C VAL A 205 -4.73 -27.31 67.62
N LEU A 206 -4.47 -28.03 68.71
CA LEU A 206 -5.19 -27.92 69.97
C LEU A 206 -4.29 -27.28 71.04
N LYS A 207 -4.86 -26.33 71.77
CA LYS A 207 -4.29 -25.70 72.97
C LYS A 207 -4.69 -26.52 74.20
N ILE A 208 -3.73 -27.15 74.83
CA ILE A 208 -3.95 -27.97 76.03
C ILE A 208 -3.54 -27.14 77.25
N PRO A 209 -4.48 -26.72 78.12
CA PRO A 209 -4.12 -26.00 79.34
C PRO A 209 -3.21 -26.87 80.22
N THR A 210 -2.14 -26.31 80.78
CA THR A 210 -1.36 -26.99 81.82
C THR A 210 -1.81 -26.47 83.18
N LYS A 211 -2.01 -27.37 84.16
CA LYS A 211 -2.25 -26.97 85.56
C LYS A 211 -1.07 -26.20 86.14
#